data_AF-A0A954YMQ0-F1
#
_entry.id   AF-A0A954YMQ0-F1
#
_cell.length_a   1.000
_cell.length_b   1.000
_cell.length_c   1.000
_cell.angle_alpha   90.00
_cell.angle_beta   90.00
_cell.angle_gamma   90.00
#
_symmetry.space_group_name_H-M   'P 1'
#
loop_
_entity.id
_entity.type
_entity.pdbx_description
1 polymer ?
#
loop_
_entity_poly.entity_id
_entity_poly.type
_entity_poly.pdbx_seq_one_letter_code
_entity_poly.pdbx_strand_id
1 'polypeptide(L)'
;MNNNRKRWGRRGAILVWVAVLLPVLIGFVGLTVDVGYIFTDQANLQAFADVSALTGALYLPTETDAENHAAAVLTNNDASAGAALAAGDVEFGNWDP
;
A
#
# COMPACT_ATOMS: atom_id res chain seq x y z
N MET A 1 42.11 -15.18 54.18
CA MET A 1 41.51 -14.07 53.41
C MET A 1 41.46 -14.48 51.95
N ASN A 2 40.30 -14.88 51.42
CA ASN A 2 40.09 -15.03 49.97
C ASN A 2 38.58 -15.04 49.62
N ASN A 3 38.09 -13.90 49.16
CA ASN A 3 36.68 -13.68 48.81
C ASN A 3 36.48 -13.90 47.31
N ASN A 4 36.21 -15.14 46.89
CA ASN A 4 35.88 -15.48 45.50
C ASN A 4 34.39 -15.26 45.22
N ARG A 5 34.01 -14.03 44.85
CA ARG A 5 32.62 -13.72 44.42
C ARG A 5 32.52 -13.86 42.90
N LYS A 6 32.10 -15.03 42.41
CA LYS A 6 31.78 -15.26 40.99
C LYS A 6 30.59 -14.39 40.57
N ARG A 7 30.84 -13.34 39.78
CA ARG A 7 29.80 -12.47 39.20
C ARG A 7 29.15 -13.16 37.98
N TRP A 8 28.34 -14.20 38.20
CA TRP A 8 27.66 -14.95 37.12
C TRP A 8 26.19 -14.59 36.87
N GLY A 9 25.68 -13.48 37.41
CA GLY A 9 24.23 -13.19 37.40
C GLY A 9 23.66 -12.23 36.34
N ARG A 10 24.46 -11.62 35.45
CA ARG A 10 23.95 -10.52 34.59
C ARG A 10 23.70 -10.85 33.12
N ARG A 11 24.29 -11.94 32.60
CA ARG A 11 24.20 -12.28 31.17
C ARG A 11 22.92 -13.05 30.81
N GLY A 12 22.37 -13.84 31.74
CA GLY A 12 21.14 -14.63 31.52
C GLY A 12 19.88 -13.78 31.42
N ALA A 13 19.80 -12.68 32.18
CA ALA A 13 18.65 -11.78 32.14
C ALA A 13 18.47 -11.11 30.76
N ILE A 14 19.57 -10.82 30.05
CA ILE A 14 19.52 -10.23 28.70
C ILE A 14 18.87 -11.20 27.71
N LEU A 15 19.16 -12.50 27.79
CA LEU A 15 18.55 -13.50 26.91
C LEU A 15 17.03 -13.58 27.08
N VAL A 16 16.54 -13.44 28.32
CA VAL A 16 15.09 -13.41 28.59
C VAL A 16 14.44 -12.19 27.94
N TRP A 17 15.04 -11.01 28.08
CA TRP A 17 14.55 -9.80 27.43
C TRP A 17 14.57 -9.89 25.91
N VAL A 18 15.64 -10.42 25.32
CA VAL A 18 15.73 -10.63 23.86
C VAL A 18 14.67 -11.61 23.37
N ALA A 19 14.44 -12.72 24.09
CA ALA A 19 13.43 -13.70 23.73
C ALA A 19 12.00 -13.12 23.73
N VAL A 20 11.71 -12.17 24.62
CA VAL A 20 10.42 -11.47 24.69
C VAL A 20 10.32 -10.36 23.65
N LEU A 21 11.39 -9.60 23.41
CA LEU A 21 11.38 -8.47 22.48
C LEU A 21 11.42 -8.90 21.01
N LEU A 22 12.04 -10.04 20.68
CA LEU A 22 12.11 -10.55 19.31
C LEU A 22 10.73 -10.70 18.63
N PRO A 23 9.73 -11.39 19.21
CA PRO A 23 8.42 -11.49 18.58
C PRO A 23 7.72 -10.13 18.47
N VAL A 24 7.96 -9.20 19.40
CA VAL A 24 7.42 -7.83 19.32
C VAL A 24 8.01 -7.09 18.13
N LEU A 25 9.32 -7.16 17.93
CA LEU A 25 9.99 -6.55 16.77
C LEU A 25 9.52 -7.17 15.45
N ILE A 26 9.36 -8.50 15.39
CA ILE A 26 8.81 -9.19 14.22
C ILE A 26 7.37 -8.71 13.95
N GLY A 27 6.55 -8.52 14.99
CA GLY A 27 5.21 -7.95 14.86
C GLY A 27 5.22 -6.56 14.22
N PHE A 28 6.13 -5.67 14.63
CA PHE A 28 6.28 -4.36 14.02
C PHE A 28 6.74 -4.42 12.55
N VAL A 29 7.58 -5.39 12.19
CA VAL A 29 7.98 -5.62 10.79
C VAL A 29 6.77 -6.01 9.95
N GLY A 30 5.92 -6.91 10.45
CA GLY A 30 4.66 -7.29 9.77
C GLY A 30 3.78 -6.07 9.51
N LEU A 31 3.49 -5.27 10.55
CA LEU A 31 2.70 -4.05 10.41
C LEU A 31 3.27 -3.05 9.41
N THR A 32 4.60 -2.94 9.35
CA THR A 32 5.27 -2.05 8.39
C THR A 32 5.05 -2.52 6.95
N VAL A 33 5.08 -3.83 6.70
CA VAL A 33 4.82 -4.41 5.38
C VAL A 33 3.36 -4.17 4.99
N ASP A 34 2.42 -4.42 5.89
CA ASP A 34 0.98 -4.23 5.64
C ASP A 34 0.68 -2.78 5.26
N VAL A 35 1.24 -1.82 6.00
CA VAL A 35 1.08 -0.39 5.72
C VAL A 35 1.76 -0.01 4.40
N GLY A 36 2.97 -0.51 4.15
CA GLY A 36 3.69 -0.26 2.90
C GLY A 36 2.88 -0.69 1.69
N TYR A 37 2.19 -1.82 1.78
CA TYR A 37 1.33 -2.35 0.73
C TYR A 37 0.11 -1.45 0.43
N ILE A 38 -0.57 -0.97 1.47
CA ILE A 38 -1.72 -0.07 1.32
C ILE A 38 -1.31 1.23 0.59
N PHE A 39 -0.14 1.78 0.91
CA PHE A 39 0.35 2.99 0.24
C PHE A 39 0.71 2.74 -1.23
N THR A 40 1.29 1.59 -1.55
CA THR A 40 1.59 1.25 -2.96
C THR A 40 0.31 1.07 -3.77
N ASP A 41 -0.71 0.43 -3.20
CA ASP A 41 -2.00 0.25 -3.88
C ASP A 41 -2.67 1.59 -4.15
N GLN A 42 -2.72 2.48 -3.14
CA GLN A 42 -3.30 3.82 -3.31
C GLN A 42 -2.59 4.62 -4.40
N ALA A 43 -1.24 4.58 -4.45
CA ALA A 43 -0.47 5.26 -5.47
C ALA A 43 -0.74 4.72 -6.87
N ASN A 44 -0.87 3.40 -7.02
CA ASN A 44 -1.21 2.76 -8.29
C ASN A 44 -2.61 3.15 -8.75
N LEU A 45 -3.61 3.11 -7.86
CA LEU A 45 -4.98 3.50 -8.19
C LEU A 45 -5.05 4.96 -8.66
N GLN A 46 -4.36 5.86 -7.96
CA GLN A 46 -4.30 7.27 -8.35
C GLN A 46 -3.61 7.45 -9.72
N ALA A 47 -2.53 6.73 -9.99
CA ALA A 47 -1.86 6.79 -11.29
C ALA A 47 -2.78 6.33 -12.44
N PHE A 48 -3.53 5.24 -12.25
CA PHE A 48 -4.51 4.80 -13.25
C PHE A 48 -5.65 5.80 -13.44
N ALA A 49 -6.15 6.40 -12.35
CA ALA A 49 -7.16 7.45 -12.42
C ALA A 49 -6.67 8.67 -13.22
N ASP A 50 -5.45 9.14 -12.97
CA ASP A 50 -4.86 10.28 -13.68
C ASP A 50 -4.65 9.97 -15.18
N VAL A 51 -4.18 8.77 -15.52
CA VAL A 51 -4.03 8.34 -16.93
C VAL A 51 -5.38 8.17 -17.61
N SER A 52 -6.39 7.65 -16.91
CA SER A 52 -7.76 7.53 -17.41
C SER A 52 -8.36 8.91 -17.72
N ALA A 53 -8.22 9.87 -16.80
CA ALA A 53 -8.67 11.25 -16.98
C ALA A 53 -7.95 11.95 -18.14
N LEU A 54 -6.62 11.79 -18.25
CA LEU A 54 -5.84 12.32 -19.37
C LEU A 54 -6.29 11.73 -20.70
N THR A 55 -6.52 10.42 -20.73
CA THR A 55 -6.98 9.72 -21.93
C THR A 55 -8.36 10.20 -22.32
N GLY A 56 -9.31 10.29 -21.40
CA GLY A 56 -10.63 10.86 -21.66
C GLY A 56 -10.56 12.28 -22.22
N ALA A 57 -9.73 13.14 -21.63
CA ALA A 57 -9.54 14.51 -22.10
C ALA A 57 -9.00 14.60 -23.55
N LEU A 58 -8.21 13.62 -24.01
CA LEU A 58 -7.65 13.60 -25.36
C LEU A 58 -8.71 13.38 -26.45
N TYR A 59 -9.81 12.69 -26.13
CA TYR A 59 -10.87 12.33 -27.09
C TYR A 59 -12.09 13.27 -27.04
N LEU A 60 -12.02 14.35 -26.25
CA LEU A 60 -13.03 15.42 -26.32
C LEU A 60 -13.02 16.09 -27.71
N PRO A 61 -14.19 16.57 -28.21
CA PRO A 61 -15.46 16.73 -27.49
C PRO A 61 -16.41 15.53 -27.57
N THR A 62 -16.02 14.41 -28.19
CA THR A 62 -16.92 13.25 -28.31
C THR A 62 -16.96 12.49 -26.99
N GLU A 63 -18.01 12.74 -26.20
CA GLU A 63 -18.18 12.17 -24.84
C GLU A 63 -18.11 10.65 -24.83
N THR A 64 -18.80 9.96 -25.75
CA THR A 64 -18.76 8.49 -25.85
C THR A 64 -17.35 7.97 -26.16
N ASP A 65 -16.57 8.66 -27.01
CA ASP A 65 -15.20 8.23 -27.31
C ASP A 65 -14.28 8.48 -26.11
N ALA A 66 -14.48 9.60 -25.41
CA ALA A 66 -13.75 9.94 -24.20
C ALA A 66 -13.96 8.91 -23.08
N GLU A 67 -15.22 8.52 -22.84
CA GLU A 67 -15.58 7.46 -21.88
C GLU A 67 -14.95 6.11 -22.26
N ASN A 68 -15.13 5.68 -23.50
CA ASN A 68 -14.64 4.38 -23.95
C ASN A 68 -13.11 4.26 -23.83
N HIS A 69 -12.37 5.32 -24.19
CA HIS A 69 -10.91 5.30 -24.11
C HIS A 69 -10.41 5.47 -22.67
N ALA A 70 -11.07 6.30 -21.85
CA ALA A 70 -10.75 6.41 -20.42
C ALA A 70 -10.96 5.08 -19.69
N ALA A 71 -12.05 4.36 -19.99
CA ALA A 71 -12.35 3.04 -19.44
C ALA A 71 -11.38 1.94 -19.91
N ALA A 72 -10.92 2.01 -21.17
CA ALA A 72 -9.97 1.05 -21.72
C ALA A 72 -8.61 1.06 -20.99
N VAL A 73 -8.18 2.19 -20.43
CA VAL A 73 -6.95 2.26 -19.63
C VAL A 73 -7.05 1.39 -18.38
N LEU A 74 -8.24 1.32 -17.77
CA LEU A 74 -8.48 0.63 -16.51
C LEU A 74 -8.52 -0.89 -16.66
N THR A 75 -8.67 -1.44 -17.87
CA THR A 75 -8.63 -2.91 -18.08
C THR A 75 -7.26 -3.51 -17.80
N ASN A 76 -6.22 -2.68 -17.76
CA ASN A 76 -4.85 -3.10 -17.42
C ASN A 76 -4.53 -2.90 -15.93
N ASN A 77 -5.51 -2.48 -15.12
CA ASN A 77 -5.35 -2.39 -13.67
C ASN A 77 -5.40 -3.81 -13.07
N ASP A 78 -4.24 -4.34 -12.69
CA ASP A 78 -4.12 -5.68 -12.10
C ASP A 78 -4.75 -5.73 -10.69
N ALA A 79 -5.96 -6.29 -10.60
CA ALA A 79 -6.67 -6.48 -9.32
C ALA A 79 -6.04 -7.51 -8.37
N SER A 80 -5.00 -8.22 -8.82
CA SER A 80 -4.30 -9.21 -7.98
C SER A 80 -3.53 -8.57 -6.82
N ALA A 81 -3.30 -7.25 -6.88
CA ALA A 81 -2.68 -6.49 -5.81
C ALA A 81 -3.69 -5.89 -4.80
N GLY A 82 -5.01 -6.04 -4.94
CA GLY A 82 -5.95 -5.49 -3.97
C GLY A 82 -7.09 -4.73 -4.65
N ALA A 83 -7.33 -3.48 -4.24
CA ALA A 83 -8.38 -2.66 -4.83
C ALA A 83 -8.01 -2.30 -6.29
N ALA A 84 -8.98 -2.42 -7.21
CA ALA A 84 -8.82 -2.10 -8.62
C ALA A 84 -9.93 -1.18 -9.08
N LEU A 85 -9.61 -0.31 -10.04
CA LEU A 85 -10.59 0.54 -10.72
C LEU A 85 -11.21 -0.24 -11.88
N ALA A 86 -12.54 -0.22 -11.97
CA ALA A 86 -13.30 -0.79 -13.06
C ALA A 86 -13.70 0.29 -14.08
N ALA A 87 -14.04 -0.15 -15.28
CA ALA A 87 -14.61 0.73 -16.32
C ALA A 87 -15.84 1.52 -15.81
N GLY A 88 -16.62 0.95 -14.90
CA GLY A 88 -17.79 1.60 -14.29
C GLY A 88 -17.47 2.68 -13.26
N ASP A 89 -16.21 2.82 -12.83
CA ASP A 89 -15.77 3.90 -11.93
C ASP A 89 -15.47 5.20 -12.69
N VAL A 90 -15.48 5.16 -14.04
CA VAL A 90 -15.37 6.34 -14.88
C VAL A 90 -16.74 6.95 -15.03
N GLU A 91 -16.92 8.15 -14.47
CA GLU A 91 -18.12 8.96 -14.64
C GLU A 91 -17.72 10.32 -15.20
N PHE A 92 -18.34 10.71 -16.32
CA PHE A 92 -18.21 12.07 -16.83
C PHE A 92 -19.13 13.00 -16.03
N GLY A 93 -18.51 13.87 -15.24
CA GLY A 93 -19.24 14.80 -14.40
C GLY A 93 -19.94 15.89 -15.22
N ASN A 94 -21.26 15.91 -15.17
CA ASN A 94 -22.06 17.08 -15.51
C ASN A 94 -21.89 18.11 -14.36
N TRP A 95 -20.91 19.02 -14.50
CA TRP A 95 -20.56 20.00 -13.48
C TRP A 95 -21.79 20.87 -13.10
N ASP A 96 -22.31 20.73 -11.87
CA ASP A 96 -23.32 21.63 -11.31
C ASP A 96 -22.61 22.60 -10.33
N PRO A 97 -22.46 23.88 -10.68
CA PRO A 97 -21.64 24.86 -9.95
C PRO A 97 -22.16 25.28 -8.57
#